data_AF-A0AAU6HPS0-F1
#
_entry.id   AF-A0AAU6HPS0-F1
#
_cell.length_a   1.000
_cell.length_b   1.000
_cell.length_c   1.000
_cell.angle_alpha   90.00
_cell.angle_beta   90.00
_cell.angle_gamma   90.00
#
_symmetry.space_group_name_H-M   'P 1'
#
loop_
_entity.id
_entity.type
_entity.pdbx_description
1 polymer ?
#
loop_
_entity_poly.entity_id
_entity_poly.type
_entity_poly.pdbx_seq_one_letter_code
_entity_poly.pdbx_strand_id
1 'polypeptide(L)' 'MSLGRLPEIGDEVEYAPGRLAILTDFRKGIPYLRRPGIKEWPVQDPTTLTVTRTRDERIAADDFH' A
#
# COMPACT_ATOMS: atom_id res chain seq x y z
N MET A 1 -4.21 0.78 -17.65
CA MET A 1 -2.84 1.05 -17.17
C MET A 1 -2.88 2.40 -16.46
N SER A 2 -3.12 2.39 -15.15
CA SER A 2 -3.05 3.60 -14.32
C SER A 2 -1.60 4.07 -14.35
N LEU A 3 -1.35 5.18 -15.06
CA LEU A 3 -0.05 5.84 -15.14
C LEU A 3 0.48 6.06 -13.72
N GLY A 4 1.68 5.54 -13.48
CA GLY A 4 2.24 5.27 -12.15
C GLY A 4 2.27 6.50 -11.25
N ARG A 5 1.26 6.58 -10.38
CA ARG A 5 1.33 7.40 -9.17
C ARG A 5 2.24 6.67 -8.19
N LEU A 6 3.21 7.39 -7.63
CA LEU A 6 3.98 6.87 -6.50
C LEU A 6 3.01 6.58 -5.35
N PRO A 7 3.09 5.41 -4.71
CA PRO A 7 2.18 5.07 -3.63
C PRO A 7 2.37 6.03 -2.45
N GLU A 8 1.28 6.46 -1.84
CA GLU A 8 1.27 7.36 -0.68
C GLU A 8 0.85 6.64 0.60
N ILE A 9 1.20 7.20 1.76
CA ILE A 9 0.79 6.65 3.04
C ILE A 9 -0.75 6.63 3.13
N GLY A 10 -1.29 5.44 3.36
CA GLY A 10 -2.71 5.14 3.42
C GLY A 10 -3.26 4.47 2.16
N ASP A 11 -2.50 4.45 1.06
CA ASP A 11 -2.90 3.74 -0.16
C ASP A 11 -2.87 2.23 0.04
N GLU A 12 -3.79 1.53 -0.60
CA GLU A 12 -3.70 0.10 -0.83
C GLU A 12 -2.82 -0.15 -2.06
N VAL A 13 -1.84 -1.03 -1.88
CA VAL A 13 -0.89 -1.41 -2.91
C VAL A 13 -0.85 -2.92 -3.07
N GLU A 14 -0.73 -3.36 -4.31
CA GLU A 14 -0.36 -4.72 -4.67
C GLU A 14 1.17 -4.84 -4.65
N TYR A 15 1.69 -5.71 -3.78
CA TYR A 15 3.13 -5.96 -3.62
C TYR A 15 3.59 -7.29 -4.22
N ALA A 16 2.64 -8.15 -4.58
CA ALA A 16 2.84 -9.40 -5.29
C ALA A 16 1.51 -9.79 -5.94
N PRO A 17 1.50 -10.63 -6.99
CA PRO A 17 0.27 -10.98 -7.70
C PRO A 17 -0.84 -11.50 -6.77
N GLY A 18 -1.97 -10.79 -6.75
CA GLY A 18 -3.14 -11.04 -5.91
C GLY A 18 -2.97 -10.69 -4.43
N ARG A 19 -1.87 -10.01 -4.04
CA ARG A 19 -1.56 -9.71 -2.64
C ARG A 19 -1.54 -8.21 -2.40
N LEU A 20 -2.55 -7.76 -1.64
CA LEU A 20 -2.76 -6.38 -1.27
C LEU A 20 -2.29 -6.12 0.17
N ALA A 21 -1.79 -4.91 0.40
CA ALA A 21 -1.48 -4.39 1.72
C ALA A 21 -1.61 -2.86 1.72
N ILE A 22 -1.65 -2.28 2.92
CA ILE A 22 -1.73 -0.83 3.09
C ILE A 22 -0.32 -0.29 3.29
N LEU A 23 0.04 0.73 2.52
CA LEU A 23 1.25 1.50 2.75
C LEU A 23 1.06 2.38 3.99
N THR A 24 1.90 2.19 5.00
CA THR A 24 1.73 2.82 6.32
C THR A 24 2.81 3.83 6.67
N ASP A 25 4.02 3.68 6.11
CA ASP A 25 5.15 4.54 6.46
C ASP A 25 6.26 4.47 5.39
N PHE A 26 7.16 5.44 5.40
CA PHE A 26 8.42 5.44 4.67
C PHE A 26 9.59 5.65 5.62
N ARG A 27 10.37 4.61 5.89
CA ARG A 27 11.54 4.70 6.76
C ARG A 27 12.80 4.73 5.92
N LYS A 28 13.49 5.87 5.90
CA LYS A 28 14.70 6.09 5.09
C LYS A 28 14.48 5.77 3.59
N GLY A 29 13.30 6.09 3.06
CA GLY A 29 12.91 5.80 1.68
C GLY A 29 12.41 4.37 1.43
N ILE A 30 12.40 3.50 2.45
CA ILE A 30 11.84 2.15 2.36
C ILE A 30 10.35 2.20 2.75
N PRO A 31 9.41 1.80 1.87
CA PRO A 31 8.01 1.70 2.21
C PRO A 31 7.77 0.55 3.19
N TYR A 32 6.88 0.78 4.15
CA TYR A 32 6.42 -0.20 5.12
C TYR A 32 4.95 -0.50 4.90
N LEU A 33 4.64 -1.79 4.74
CA LEU A 33 3.30 -2.27 4.49
C LEU A 33 2.70 -2.91 5.74
N ARG A 34 1.38 -2.83 5.85
CA ARG A 34 0.59 -3.54 6.85
C ARG A 34 -0.55 -4.30 6.19
N ARG A 35 -0.83 -5.49 6.70
CA ARG A 35 -2.01 -6.29 6.35
C ARG A 35 -2.65 -6.82 7.64
N PRO A 36 -3.98 -6.96 7.71
CA PRO A 36 -4.62 -7.58 8.86
C PRO A 36 -3.99 -8.94 9.19
N GLY A 37 -3.66 -9.16 10.47
CA GLY A 37 -3.01 -10.39 10.95
C GLY A 37 -1.50 -10.50 10.67
N ILE A 38 -0.88 -9.53 9.98
CA ILE A 38 0.56 -9.50 9.73
C ILE A 38 1.16 -8.23 10.32
N LYS A 39 2.24 -8.39 11.11
CA LYS A 39 3.00 -7.25 11.63
C LYS A 39 3.60 -6.48 10.48
N GLU A 40 3.54 -5.15 10.55
CA GLU A 40 4.16 -4.23 9.59
C GLU A 40 5.58 -4.67 9.17
N TRP A 41 5.86 -4.62 7.87
CA TRP A 41 7.12 -5.08 7.30
C TRP A 41 7.65 -4.14 6.20
N PRO A 42 8.98 -4.05 6.02
CA PRO A 42 9.59 -3.29 4.94
C PRO A 42 9.42 -3.99 3.58
N VAL A 43 9.26 -3.21 2.52
CA VAL A 43 9.26 -3.69 1.13
C VAL A 43 10.70 -3.72 0.60
N GLN A 44 11.10 -4.85 0.03
CA GLN A 44 12.45 -5.00 -0.54
C GLN A 44 12.62 -4.25 -1.86
N ASP A 45 11.60 -4.24 -2.72
CA ASP A 45 11.60 -3.50 -3.98
C ASP A 45 10.38 -2.56 -4.08
N PRO A 46 10.54 -1.28 -3.71
CA PRO A 46 9.47 -0.28 -3.77
C PRO A 46 8.90 -0.07 -5.17
N THR A 47 9.68 -0.35 -6.22
CA THR A 47 9.27 -0.09 -7.61
C THR A 47 8.24 -1.07 -8.13
N THR A 48 8.06 -2.19 -7.42
CA THR A 48 7.07 -3.22 -7.73
C THR A 48 5.67 -2.91 -7.16
N LEU A 49 5.56 -1.89 -6.29
CA LEU A 49 4.29 -1.52 -5.69
C LEU A 49 3.38 -0.85 -6.70
N THR A 50 2.20 -1.43 -6.90
CA THR A 50 1.15 -0.84 -7.73
C THR A 50 0.00 -0.39 -6.86
N VAL A 51 -0.37 0.89 -6.92
CA VAL A 51 -1.56 1.40 -6.21
C VAL A 51 -2.81 0.77 -6.81
N THR A 52 -3.58 0.06 -5.99
CA THR A 52 -4.87 -0.52 -6.37
C THR A 52 -6.03 0.35 -5.93
N ARG A 53 -5.92 0.97 -4.75
CA ARG A 53 -6.87 1.97 -4.25
C ARG A 53 -6.12 3.04 -3.48
N THR A 54 -6.53 4.28 -3.70
CA THR A 54 -6.04 5.43 -2.93
C THR A 54 -6.61 5.44 -1.52
N ARG A 55 -5.96 6.17 -0.61
CA ARG A 55 -6.49 6.42 0.73
C ARG A 55 -7.94 6.96 0.71
N ASP A 56 -8.23 7.89 -0.19
CA ASP A 56 -9.57 8.50 -0.29
C ASP A 56 -10.63 7.49 -0.74
N GLU A 57 -10.30 6.63 -1.72
CA GLU A 57 -11.19 5.54 -2.14
C GLU A 57 -11.45 4.54 -1.01
N ARG A 58 -10.45 4.25 -0.18
CA ARG A 58 -10.62 3.37 1.00
C ARG A 58 -11.48 4.00 2.10
N ILE A 59 -11.32 5.30 2.33
CA ILE A 59 -12.18 6.05 3.27
C ILE A 59 -13.62 6.07 2.75
N ALA A 60 -13.82 6.33 1.46
CA ALA A 60 -15.14 6.33 0.84
C ALA A 60 -15.81 4.95 0.86
N ALA A 61 -15.02 3.87 0.80
CA ALA A 61 -15.50 2.49 0.93
C ALA A 61 -15.83 2.07 2.37
N ASP A 62 -15.61 2.95 3.36
CA ASP A 62 -15.85 2.72 4.79
C ASP A 62 -15.13 1.47 5.36
N ASP A 63 -13.93 1.17 4.83
CA ASP A 63 -13.08 0.04 5.27
C ASP A 63 -12.47 0.25 6.69
N PHE A 64 -13.04 1.15 7.50
CA PHE A 64 -12.67 1.41 8.90
C PHE A 64 -13.65 0.71 9.85
N HIS A 65 -13.70 -0.64 9.81
CA HIS A 65 -14.46 -1.42 10.78
C HIS A 65 -13.58 -2.33 11.64
#